data_AF-A0AAP3DLW8-F1
#
_entry.id   AF-A0AAP3DLW8-F1
#
_cell.length_a   1.000
_cell.length_b   1.000
_cell.length_c   1.000
_cell.angle_alpha   90.00
_cell.angle_beta   90.00
_cell.angle_gamma   90.00
#
_symmetry.space_group_name_H-M   'P 1'
#
loop_
_entity.id
_entity.type
_entity.pdbx_description
1 polymer ?
#
loop_
_entity_poly.entity_id
_entity_poly.type
_entity_poly.pdbx_seq_one_letter_code
_entity_poly.pdbx_strand_id
1 'polypeptide(L)'
;ELYEKLRGAKKDIQFRPSHQGRWTRLGTAIGDVIQRDLLFIEKHYESTFGEAPPFTVERTTDGLPMWEDFAQKLHVMDHGGQRFALYGKPDGILRYKDGRRVGLEIKSKQTTAAKTSPHSMTEPEAKHVAQCVGYTEMYGASDAPLDGYLIVYVNASKANWVLTDEEYAAKPDLRVFHVTITDQDRIGLRDELLDIVVRSKEGRPPKLDLEKWTFNNFKTACALSLSAEEYDELERQVAMVRRSRMPEWKKRSYINAFEQITSILDKEAA
;
A
#
# COMPACT_ATOMS: atom_id res chain seq x y z
N GLU A 1 -2.06 15.07 -0.78
CA GLU A 1 -0.64 14.75 -0.52
C GLU A 1 0.27 14.96 -1.73
N LEU A 2 0.17 14.18 -2.82
CA LEU A 2 1.12 14.31 -3.95
C LEU A 2 1.14 15.71 -4.59
N TYR A 3 -0.03 16.34 -4.75
CA TYR A 3 -0.16 17.72 -5.24
C TYR A 3 0.66 18.72 -4.39
N GLU A 4 0.49 18.70 -3.06
CA GLU A 4 1.22 19.59 -2.14
C GLU A 4 2.71 19.29 -2.12
N LYS A 5 3.08 18.01 -2.21
CA LYS A 5 4.49 17.59 -2.30
C LYS A 5 5.16 18.18 -3.54
N LEU A 6 4.50 18.16 -4.70
CA LEU A 6 5.04 18.73 -5.95
C LEU A 6 5.17 20.25 -5.88
N ARG A 7 4.28 20.94 -5.16
CA ARG A 7 4.37 22.38 -4.92
C ARG A 7 5.43 22.78 -3.89
N GLY A 8 6.13 21.81 -3.29
CA GLY A 8 7.15 22.08 -2.29
C GLY A 8 6.58 22.52 -0.94
N ALA A 9 5.32 22.20 -0.64
CA ALA A 9 4.72 22.47 0.67
C ALA A 9 5.54 21.78 1.77
N LYS A 10 5.54 22.37 2.98
CA LYS A 10 6.21 21.76 4.13
C LYS A 10 5.34 20.63 4.68
N LYS A 11 5.98 19.50 5.00
CA LYS A 11 5.33 18.42 5.75
C LYS A 11 5.07 18.87 7.18
N ASP A 12 3.93 18.48 7.73
CA ASP A 12 3.63 18.71 9.14
C ASP A 12 4.54 17.87 10.03
N ILE A 13 4.95 18.45 11.16
CA ILE A 13 5.58 17.71 12.25
C ILE A 13 4.46 17.05 13.05
N GLN A 14 4.22 15.77 12.78
CA GLN A 14 3.19 15.00 13.50
C GLN A 14 3.81 14.24 14.67
N PHE A 15 3.19 14.37 15.84
CA PHE A 15 3.51 13.52 16.97
C PHE A 15 3.21 12.05 16.61
N ARG A 16 4.23 11.19 16.73
CA ARG A 16 4.09 9.75 16.57
C ARG A 16 4.25 9.07 17.92
N PRO A 17 3.19 8.44 18.45
CA PRO A 17 3.31 7.61 19.65
C PRO A 17 4.39 6.54 19.49
N SER A 18 5.12 6.25 20.58
CA SER A 18 6.26 5.32 20.54
C SER A 18 5.91 3.91 20.02
N HIS A 19 4.67 3.47 20.23
CA HIS A 19 4.20 2.16 19.77
C HIS A 19 4.08 2.08 18.23
N GLN A 20 3.81 3.18 17.54
CA GLN A 20 3.67 3.17 16.07
C GLN A 20 5.01 2.85 15.39
N GLY A 21 6.11 3.42 15.89
CA GLY A 21 7.45 3.10 15.38
C GLY A 21 7.85 1.63 15.63
N ARG A 22 7.44 1.05 16.78
CA ARG A 22 7.61 -0.38 17.03
C ARG A 22 6.78 -1.23 16.06
N TRP A 23 5.54 -0.83 15.79
CA TRP A 23 4.66 -1.52 14.85
C TRP A 23 5.25 -1.62 13.44
N THR A 24 5.84 -0.53 12.94
CA THR A 24 6.52 -0.54 11.63
C THR A 24 7.70 -1.51 11.62
N ARG A 25 8.56 -1.48 12.65
CA ARG A 25 9.72 -2.38 12.73
C ARG A 25 9.33 -3.86 12.83
N LEU A 26 8.28 -4.17 13.59
CA LEU A 26 7.74 -5.54 13.64
C LEU A 26 7.21 -5.98 12.28
N GLY A 27 6.54 -5.07 11.56
CA GLY A 27 6.08 -5.32 10.20
C GLY A 27 7.22 -5.64 9.24
N THR A 28 8.33 -4.90 9.31
CA THR A 28 9.55 -5.18 8.52
C THR A 28 10.14 -6.54 8.87
N ALA A 29 10.32 -6.85 10.16
CA ALA A 29 10.89 -8.13 10.57
C ALA A 29 10.03 -9.33 10.13
N ILE A 30 8.70 -9.17 10.08
CA ILE A 30 7.81 -10.19 9.52
C ILE A 30 8.07 -10.41 8.02
N GLY A 31 8.29 -9.34 7.25
CA GLY A 31 8.70 -9.44 5.85
C GLY A 31 10.00 -10.22 5.69
N ASP A 32 11.01 -9.89 6.50
CA ASP A 32 12.32 -10.54 6.49
C ASP A 32 12.21 -12.05 6.77
N VAL A 33 11.31 -12.46 7.68
CA VAL A 33 11.06 -13.87 7.99
C VAL A 33 10.50 -14.60 6.78
N ILE A 34 9.47 -14.06 6.12
CA ILE A 34 8.87 -14.69 4.94
C ILE A 34 9.87 -14.80 3.79
N GLN A 35 10.66 -13.75 3.53
CA GLN A 35 11.72 -13.78 2.51
C GLN A 35 12.79 -14.83 2.83
N ARG A 36 13.21 -14.92 4.10
CA ARG A 36 14.13 -15.96 4.54
C ARG A 36 13.53 -17.35 4.35
N ASP A 37 12.27 -17.55 4.71
CA ASP A 37 11.58 -18.84 4.54
C ASP A 37 11.52 -19.25 3.08
N LEU A 38 11.31 -18.31 2.14
CA LEU A 38 11.38 -18.60 0.71
C LEU A 38 12.76 -19.11 0.26
N LEU A 39 13.85 -18.56 0.81
CA LEU A 39 15.21 -19.09 0.53
C LEU A 39 15.38 -20.51 1.09
N PHE A 40 14.84 -20.77 2.28
CA PHE A 40 14.89 -22.10 2.90
C PHE A 40 14.06 -23.11 2.11
N ILE A 41 12.86 -22.72 1.68
CA ILE A 41 12.00 -23.51 0.81
C ILE A 41 12.76 -23.87 -0.46
N GLU A 42 13.29 -22.90 -1.19
CA GLU A 42 14.05 -23.15 -2.44
C GLU A 42 15.19 -24.15 -2.24
N LYS A 43 15.89 -24.09 -1.11
CA LYS A 43 17.01 -24.98 -0.79
C LYS A 43 16.60 -26.40 -0.38
N HIS A 44 15.48 -26.55 0.32
CA HIS A 44 15.15 -27.78 1.05
C HIS A 44 13.91 -28.51 0.53
N TYR A 45 13.10 -27.86 -0.29
CA TYR A 45 11.80 -28.38 -0.73
C TYR A 45 11.94 -29.72 -1.47
N GLU A 46 12.84 -29.81 -2.45
CA GLU A 46 13.02 -31.04 -3.22
C GLU A 46 13.49 -32.21 -2.36
N SER A 47 14.43 -31.99 -1.44
CA SER A 47 14.86 -33.04 -0.50
C SER A 47 13.75 -33.50 0.44
N THR A 48 12.75 -32.65 0.70
CA THR A 48 11.65 -32.92 1.63
C THR A 48 10.47 -33.58 0.93
N PHE A 49 10.11 -33.10 -0.26
CA PHE A 49 8.88 -33.45 -0.96
C PHE A 49 9.11 -34.29 -2.24
N GLY A 50 10.36 -34.46 -2.68
CA GLY A 50 10.70 -35.25 -3.86
C GLY A 50 10.38 -34.59 -5.21
N GLU A 51 10.02 -33.31 -5.20
CA GLU A 51 9.75 -32.52 -6.40
C GLU A 51 10.29 -31.09 -6.27
N ALA A 52 10.54 -30.41 -7.40
CA ALA A 52 11.02 -29.03 -7.39
C ALA A 52 9.96 -28.07 -6.80
N PRO A 53 10.38 -27.03 -6.04
CA PRO A 53 9.45 -26.06 -5.49
C PRO A 53 8.68 -25.33 -6.61
N PRO A 54 7.35 -25.15 -6.49
CA PRO A 54 6.56 -24.45 -7.50
C PRO A 54 6.97 -23.00 -7.75
N PHE A 55 7.60 -22.36 -6.75
CA PHE A 55 8.15 -21.02 -6.84
C PHE A 55 9.63 -21.04 -6.44
N THR A 56 10.44 -20.28 -7.17
CA THR A 56 11.83 -19.97 -6.84
C THR A 56 12.03 -18.47 -6.82
N VAL A 57 13.05 -18.00 -6.11
CA VAL A 57 13.37 -16.58 -6.02
C VAL A 57 14.07 -16.12 -7.29
N GLU A 58 13.56 -15.07 -7.94
CA GLU A 58 14.29 -14.44 -9.04
C GLU A 58 15.57 -13.81 -8.50
N ARG A 59 16.68 -13.96 -9.22
CA ARG A 59 17.97 -13.39 -8.84
C ARG A 59 18.33 -12.21 -9.74
N THR A 60 19.03 -11.23 -9.18
CA THR A 60 19.71 -10.18 -9.94
C THR A 60 20.86 -10.79 -10.76
N THR A 61 21.48 -9.99 -11.63
CA THR A 61 22.66 -10.40 -12.40
C THR A 61 23.83 -10.84 -11.52
N ASP A 62 23.91 -10.31 -10.29
CA ASP A 62 24.95 -10.63 -9.32
C ASP A 62 24.58 -11.84 -8.43
N GLY A 63 23.47 -12.52 -8.73
CA GLY A 63 23.00 -13.69 -7.99
C GLY A 63 22.30 -13.38 -6.67
N LEU A 64 22.04 -12.11 -6.35
CA LEU A 64 21.31 -11.70 -5.15
C LEU A 64 19.80 -11.90 -5.34
N PRO A 65 19.00 -12.16 -4.29
CA PRO A 65 17.55 -12.21 -4.42
C PRO A 65 16.96 -10.88 -4.93
N MET A 66 16.00 -10.95 -5.85
CA MET A 66 15.28 -9.80 -6.41
C MET A 66 14.21 -9.30 -5.43
N TRP A 67 14.62 -8.77 -4.29
CA TRP A 67 13.76 -8.07 -3.32
C TRP A 67 14.49 -6.95 -2.58
N GLU A 68 13.71 -6.03 -2.03
CA GLU A 68 14.16 -4.97 -1.12
C GLU A 68 15.36 -4.18 -1.69
N ASP A 69 16.38 -3.95 -0.87
CA ASP A 69 17.53 -3.10 -1.23
C ASP A 69 18.34 -3.67 -2.40
N PHE A 70 18.27 -4.99 -2.66
CA PHE A 70 18.92 -5.62 -3.82
C PHE A 70 18.15 -5.40 -5.13
N ALA A 71 16.84 -5.16 -5.06
CA ALA A 71 16.00 -4.88 -6.21
C ALA A 71 15.75 -3.37 -6.41
N GLN A 72 16.06 -2.54 -5.40
CA GLN A 72 15.77 -1.11 -5.39
C GLN A 72 16.24 -0.39 -6.65
N LYS A 73 15.34 0.39 -7.27
CA LYS A 73 15.70 1.22 -8.41
C LYS A 73 14.86 2.48 -8.54
N LEU A 74 15.39 3.40 -9.33
CA LEU A 74 14.66 4.53 -9.90
C LEU A 74 14.26 4.16 -11.33
N HIS A 75 12.96 4.03 -11.58
CA HIS A 75 12.41 3.78 -12.90
C HIS A 75 11.91 5.09 -13.49
N VAL A 76 12.49 5.51 -14.61
CA VAL A 76 12.12 6.75 -15.29
C VAL A 76 11.22 6.42 -16.47
N MET A 77 10.08 7.10 -16.55
CA MET A 77 9.07 6.90 -17.59
C MET A 77 8.59 8.23 -18.14
N ASP A 78 8.17 8.22 -19.40
CA ASP A 78 7.55 9.38 -20.06
C ASP A 78 6.06 9.07 -20.33
N HIS A 79 5.18 10.00 -19.97
CA HIS A 79 3.74 9.87 -20.21
C HIS A 79 3.09 11.24 -20.36
N GLY A 80 2.26 11.43 -21.39
CA GLY A 80 1.58 12.72 -21.63
C GLY A 80 2.51 13.93 -21.75
N GLY A 81 3.72 13.75 -22.32
CA GLY A 81 4.73 14.81 -22.43
C GLY A 81 5.36 15.24 -21.10
N GLN A 82 5.15 14.46 -20.03
CA GLN A 82 5.80 14.63 -18.74
C GLN A 82 6.71 13.46 -18.43
N ARG A 83 7.81 13.73 -17.73
CA ARG A 83 8.78 12.73 -17.29
C ARG A 83 8.61 12.47 -15.81
N PHE A 84 8.44 11.21 -15.44
CA PHE A 84 8.24 10.75 -14.07
C PHE A 84 9.39 9.84 -13.64
N ALA A 85 9.62 9.78 -12.34
CA ALA A 85 10.53 8.82 -11.75
C ALA A 85 9.83 8.10 -10.60
N LEU A 86 9.64 6.79 -10.75
CA LEU A 86 9.15 5.90 -9.70
C LEU A 86 10.35 5.36 -8.93
N TYR A 87 10.34 5.52 -7.61
CA TYR A 87 11.36 4.97 -6.73
C TYR A 87 10.73 3.94 -5.82
N GLY A 88 11.30 2.74 -5.77
CA GLY A 88 10.68 1.66 -5.01
C GLY A 88 11.53 0.41 -4.95
N LYS A 89 11.16 -0.45 -4.00
CA LYS A 89 11.81 -1.73 -3.73
C LYS A 89 10.73 -2.78 -3.43
N PRO A 90 10.49 -3.77 -4.31
CA PRO A 90 9.44 -4.75 -4.11
C PRO A 90 9.84 -5.73 -3.00
N ASP A 91 8.87 -6.29 -2.30
CA ASP A 91 9.13 -7.34 -1.30
C ASP A 91 9.63 -8.64 -1.98
N GLY A 92 9.35 -8.81 -3.27
CA GLY A 92 10.15 -9.67 -4.14
C GLY A 92 9.60 -9.92 -5.52
N ILE A 93 10.39 -10.60 -6.34
CA ILE A 93 9.99 -11.19 -7.62
C ILE A 93 10.38 -12.66 -7.59
N LEU A 94 9.43 -13.51 -7.93
CA LEU A 94 9.56 -14.96 -7.94
C LEU A 94 9.42 -15.48 -9.38
N ARG A 95 9.92 -16.68 -9.62
CA ARG A 95 9.66 -17.47 -10.83
C ARG A 95 8.75 -18.64 -10.48
N TYR A 96 7.61 -18.73 -11.15
CA TYR A 96 6.75 -19.90 -11.08
C TYR A 96 7.34 -21.03 -11.92
N LYS A 97 6.94 -22.27 -11.64
CA LYS A 97 7.48 -23.50 -12.27
C LYS A 97 7.42 -23.53 -13.80
N ASP A 98 6.57 -22.73 -14.43
CA ASP A 98 6.48 -22.59 -15.88
C ASP A 98 7.32 -21.43 -16.45
N GLY A 99 8.16 -20.82 -15.62
CA GLY A 99 9.06 -19.72 -15.97
C GLY A 99 8.46 -18.33 -15.83
N ARG A 100 7.14 -18.21 -15.60
CA ARG A 100 6.48 -16.90 -15.42
C ARG A 100 7.02 -16.16 -14.20
N ARG A 101 7.23 -14.86 -14.35
CA ARG A 101 7.58 -13.96 -13.24
C ARG A 101 6.31 -13.62 -12.46
N VAL A 102 6.41 -13.65 -11.14
CA VAL A 102 5.30 -13.33 -10.23
C VAL A 102 5.84 -12.43 -9.13
N GLY A 103 5.25 -11.25 -8.97
CA GLY A 103 5.61 -10.33 -7.91
C GLY A 103 5.14 -10.83 -6.55
N LEU A 104 5.84 -10.41 -5.50
CA LEU A 104 5.52 -10.72 -4.11
C LEU A 104 5.36 -9.41 -3.33
N GLU A 105 4.26 -9.31 -2.59
CA GLU A 105 3.99 -8.21 -1.66
C GLU A 105 3.54 -8.79 -0.31
N ILE A 106 4.27 -8.51 0.76
CA ILE A 106 4.08 -9.03 2.11
C ILE A 106 3.53 -7.93 3.00
N LYS A 107 2.40 -8.21 3.67
CA LYS A 107 1.69 -7.23 4.50
C LYS A 107 1.36 -7.81 5.86
N SER A 108 1.89 -7.20 6.92
CA SER A 108 1.54 -7.59 8.29
C SER A 108 0.18 -7.04 8.71
N LYS A 109 -0.63 -7.89 9.36
CA LYS A 109 -1.88 -7.53 10.04
C LYS A 109 -1.69 -7.76 11.54
N GLN A 110 -1.54 -6.65 12.27
CA GLN A 110 -1.04 -6.67 13.65
C GLN A 110 -2.09 -6.24 14.70
N THR A 111 -3.33 -5.93 14.29
CA THR A 111 -4.35 -5.35 15.19
C THR A 111 -5.34 -6.37 15.75
N THR A 112 -5.78 -7.34 14.95
CA THR A 112 -6.66 -8.42 15.41
C THR A 112 -6.53 -9.64 14.50
N ALA A 113 -6.64 -10.83 15.09
CA ALA A 113 -6.59 -12.10 14.39
C ALA A 113 -7.64 -12.20 13.26
N ALA A 114 -8.76 -11.50 13.39
CA ALA A 114 -9.82 -11.51 12.38
C ALA A 114 -9.39 -10.88 11.04
N LYS A 115 -8.32 -10.07 11.01
CA LYS A 115 -7.89 -9.34 9.80
C LYS A 115 -7.39 -10.24 8.66
N THR A 116 -7.12 -11.51 8.89
CA THR A 116 -6.81 -12.50 7.83
C THR A 116 -7.91 -13.54 7.67
N SER A 117 -9.01 -13.44 8.42
CA SER A 117 -10.13 -14.37 8.31
C SER A 117 -10.80 -14.29 6.94
N PRO A 118 -11.30 -15.41 6.39
CA PRO A 118 -12.04 -15.40 5.13
C PRO A 118 -13.26 -14.47 5.14
N HIS A 119 -13.87 -14.26 6.30
CA HIS A 119 -15.02 -13.37 6.46
C HIS A 119 -14.64 -11.89 6.42
N SER A 120 -13.52 -11.49 7.04
CA SER A 120 -13.13 -10.07 7.12
C SER A 120 -12.22 -9.63 5.97
N MET A 121 -11.60 -10.57 5.28
CA MET A 121 -10.68 -10.33 4.17
C MET A 121 -11.04 -11.25 3.00
N THR A 122 -12.06 -10.81 2.27
CA THR A 122 -12.57 -11.46 1.06
C THR A 122 -11.77 -11.11 -0.18
N GLU A 123 -11.10 -9.96 -0.17
CA GLU A 123 -10.31 -9.40 -1.26
C GLU A 123 -9.05 -8.70 -0.74
N PRO A 124 -8.02 -8.50 -1.56
CA PRO A 124 -6.88 -7.68 -1.19
C PRO A 124 -7.28 -6.22 -1.04
N GLU A 125 -6.65 -5.51 -0.11
CA GLU A 125 -6.85 -4.08 0.07
C GLU A 125 -6.39 -3.29 -1.17
N ALA A 126 -7.28 -2.46 -1.72
CA ALA A 126 -7.05 -1.72 -2.97
C ALA A 126 -5.72 -0.94 -3.01
N LYS A 127 -5.30 -0.35 -1.88
CA LYS A 127 -4.01 0.36 -1.78
C LYS A 127 -2.79 -0.55 -1.96
N HIS A 128 -2.89 -1.83 -1.62
CA HIS A 128 -1.82 -2.81 -1.83
C HIS A 128 -1.80 -3.27 -3.28
N VAL A 129 -2.98 -3.40 -3.92
CA VAL A 129 -3.08 -3.65 -5.37
C VAL A 129 -2.46 -2.48 -6.15
N ALA A 130 -2.78 -1.24 -5.81
CA ALA A 130 -2.19 -0.05 -6.43
C ALA A 130 -0.65 -0.01 -6.30
N GLN A 131 -0.10 -0.47 -5.17
CA GLN A 131 1.34 -0.62 -5.00
C GLN A 131 1.92 -1.67 -5.95
N CYS A 132 1.23 -2.82 -6.12
CA CYS A 132 1.63 -3.85 -7.09
C CYS A 132 1.63 -3.30 -8.52
N VAL A 133 0.61 -2.51 -8.92
CA VAL A 133 0.57 -1.86 -10.25
C VAL A 133 1.84 -1.04 -10.48
N GLY A 134 2.24 -0.22 -9.50
CA GLY A 134 3.49 0.55 -9.56
C GLY A 134 4.72 -0.33 -9.77
N TYR A 135 4.82 -1.47 -9.10
CA TYR A 135 5.94 -2.38 -9.33
C TYR A 135 5.87 -3.11 -10.67
N THR A 136 4.68 -3.42 -11.20
CA THR A 136 4.59 -3.97 -12.57
C THR A 136 5.09 -2.97 -13.61
N GLU A 137 4.81 -1.68 -13.44
CA GLU A 137 5.35 -0.62 -14.29
C GLU A 137 6.88 -0.54 -14.18
N MET A 138 7.39 -0.64 -12.96
CA MET A 138 8.83 -0.54 -12.73
C MET A 138 9.60 -1.74 -13.26
N TYR A 139 9.12 -2.97 -13.04
CA TYR A 139 9.88 -4.22 -13.22
C TYR A 139 9.39 -5.12 -14.36
N GLY A 140 8.24 -4.83 -14.96
CA GLY A 140 7.76 -5.51 -16.17
C GLY A 140 8.47 -4.98 -17.43
N ALA A 141 8.65 -5.86 -18.40
CA ALA A 141 9.13 -5.53 -19.74
C ALA A 141 8.41 -6.40 -20.78
N SER A 142 8.40 -6.00 -22.05
CA SER A 142 7.70 -6.74 -23.11
C SER A 142 8.21 -8.18 -23.30
N ASP A 143 9.50 -8.41 -23.05
CA ASP A 143 10.19 -9.71 -23.13
C ASP A 143 10.26 -10.44 -21.78
N ALA A 144 9.96 -9.76 -20.68
CA ALA A 144 9.94 -10.30 -19.32
C ALA A 144 8.78 -9.69 -18.52
N PRO A 145 7.52 -10.00 -18.88
CA PRO A 145 6.35 -9.38 -18.26
C PRO A 145 6.23 -9.71 -16.77
N LEU A 146 5.61 -8.80 -16.03
CA LEU A 146 5.29 -8.96 -14.62
C LEU A 146 3.82 -8.57 -14.40
N ASP A 147 2.91 -9.47 -14.78
CA ASP A 147 1.46 -9.22 -14.76
C ASP A 147 0.74 -9.89 -13.59
N GLY A 148 1.43 -10.74 -12.83
CA GLY A 148 0.89 -11.42 -11.66
C GLY A 148 1.58 -10.98 -10.38
N TYR A 149 0.81 -10.80 -9.31
CA TYR A 149 1.33 -10.54 -7.96
C TYR A 149 0.65 -11.45 -6.94
N LEU A 150 1.44 -11.97 -6.00
CA LEU A 150 0.95 -12.59 -4.77
C LEU A 150 1.03 -11.55 -3.65
N ILE A 151 -0.14 -11.20 -3.09
CA ILE A 151 -0.23 -10.36 -1.89
C ILE A 151 -0.43 -11.29 -0.70
N VAL A 152 0.59 -11.41 0.15
CA VAL A 152 0.64 -12.28 1.32
C VAL A 152 0.38 -11.46 2.58
N TYR A 153 -0.79 -11.65 3.17
CA TYR A 153 -1.15 -11.03 4.45
C TYR A 153 -0.77 -11.94 5.62
N VAL A 154 0.17 -11.49 6.44
CA VAL A 154 0.68 -12.24 7.61
C VAL A 154 -0.04 -11.80 8.88
N ASN A 155 -0.64 -12.74 9.60
CA ASN A 155 -1.36 -12.48 10.84
C ASN A 155 -0.41 -12.48 12.05
N ALA A 156 -0.03 -11.29 12.50
CA ALA A 156 0.83 -11.13 13.67
C ALA A 156 0.05 -11.11 15.01
N SER A 157 -1.28 -11.15 14.96
CA SER A 157 -2.16 -11.06 16.13
C SER A 157 -2.73 -12.43 16.49
N LYS A 158 -1.87 -13.43 16.71
CA LYS A 158 -2.29 -14.79 17.06
C LYS A 158 -3.12 -14.84 18.33
N ALA A 159 -4.20 -15.63 18.29
CA ALA A 159 -5.09 -15.80 19.44
C ALA A 159 -4.52 -16.79 20.47
N ASN A 160 -3.83 -17.84 20.01
CA ASN A 160 -3.26 -18.88 20.87
C ASN A 160 -2.03 -19.52 20.20
N TRP A 161 -1.21 -20.23 20.99
CA TRP A 161 -0.04 -20.97 20.50
C TRP A 161 -0.44 -22.29 19.83
N VAL A 162 -1.41 -22.99 20.42
CA VAL A 162 -2.00 -24.23 19.87
C VAL A 162 -3.37 -23.87 19.31
N LEU A 163 -3.62 -24.25 18.05
CA LEU A 163 -4.87 -24.04 17.34
C LEU A 163 -5.35 -25.39 16.81
N THR A 164 -6.65 -25.64 16.84
CA THR A 164 -7.23 -26.72 16.03
C THR A 164 -7.21 -26.34 14.55
N ASP A 165 -7.40 -27.32 13.67
CA ASP A 165 -7.47 -27.07 12.22
C ASP A 165 -8.61 -26.10 11.86
N GLU A 166 -9.75 -26.19 12.56
CA GLU A 166 -10.88 -25.26 12.37
C GLU A 166 -10.53 -23.83 12.81
N GLU A 167 -9.83 -23.69 13.94
CA GLU A 167 -9.39 -22.38 14.43
C GLU A 167 -8.36 -21.73 13.50
N TYR A 168 -7.42 -22.54 12.99
CA TYR A 168 -6.44 -22.09 12.01
C TYR A 168 -7.11 -21.68 10.70
N ALA A 169 -8.02 -22.50 10.16
CA ALA A 169 -8.76 -22.18 8.95
C ALA A 169 -9.60 -20.90 9.07
N ALA A 170 -10.16 -20.64 10.25
CA ALA A 170 -10.94 -19.43 10.50
C ALA A 170 -10.10 -18.15 10.57
N LYS A 171 -8.85 -18.23 11.07
CA LYS A 171 -7.94 -17.10 11.28
C LYS A 171 -6.51 -17.50 10.86
N PRO A 172 -6.28 -17.76 9.57
CA PRO A 172 -5.04 -18.36 9.11
C PRO A 172 -3.86 -17.43 9.35
N ASP A 173 -2.68 -18.03 9.43
CA ASP A 173 -1.43 -17.29 9.50
C ASP A 173 -1.18 -16.44 8.27
N LEU A 174 -1.34 -17.06 7.11
CA LEU A 174 -1.17 -16.41 5.83
C LEU A 174 -2.51 -16.39 5.12
N ARG A 175 -2.91 -15.20 4.66
CA ARG A 175 -4.00 -15.03 3.70
C ARG A 175 -3.41 -14.47 2.42
N VAL A 176 -3.48 -15.26 1.34
CA VAL A 176 -2.82 -14.94 0.08
C VAL A 176 -3.85 -14.66 -1.00
N PHE A 177 -3.61 -13.62 -1.79
CA PHE A 177 -4.37 -13.33 -3.00
C PHE A 177 -3.42 -13.27 -4.19
N HIS A 178 -3.84 -13.89 -5.30
CA HIS A 178 -3.23 -13.64 -6.60
C HIS A 178 -4.02 -12.51 -7.29
N VAL A 179 -3.32 -11.48 -7.72
CA VAL A 179 -3.88 -10.37 -8.49
C VAL A 179 -3.23 -10.34 -9.87
N THR A 180 -4.05 -10.14 -10.90
CA THR A 180 -3.58 -9.94 -12.28
C THR A 180 -3.67 -8.46 -12.59
N ILE A 181 -2.56 -7.89 -13.04
CA ILE A 181 -2.40 -6.49 -13.40
C ILE A 181 -2.36 -6.38 -14.92
N THR A 182 -3.16 -5.47 -15.46
CA THR A 182 -3.31 -5.25 -16.89
C THR A 182 -2.58 -3.99 -17.34
N ASP A 183 -2.44 -3.83 -18.65
CA ASP A 183 -1.95 -2.57 -19.22
C ASP A 183 -2.86 -1.39 -18.90
N GLN A 184 -4.17 -1.61 -18.75
CA GLN A 184 -5.11 -0.55 -18.37
C GLN A 184 -4.87 -0.06 -16.94
N ASP A 185 -4.49 -0.96 -16.02
CA ASP A 185 -4.14 -0.56 -14.66
C ASP A 185 -2.88 0.32 -14.65
N ARG A 186 -1.88 -0.05 -15.47
CA ARG A 186 -0.64 0.73 -15.65
C ARG A 186 -0.92 2.09 -16.30
N ILE A 187 -1.78 2.14 -17.32
CA ILE A 187 -2.24 3.40 -17.94
C ILE A 187 -2.95 4.27 -16.89
N GLY A 188 -3.86 3.70 -16.11
CA GLY A 188 -4.58 4.41 -15.06
C GLY A 188 -3.65 5.04 -14.02
N LEU A 189 -2.61 4.30 -13.58
CA LEU A 189 -1.57 4.86 -12.71
C LEU A 189 -0.85 6.04 -13.36
N ARG A 190 -0.42 5.91 -14.61
CA ARG A 190 0.28 6.98 -15.33
C ARG A 190 -0.60 8.22 -15.54
N ASP A 191 -1.88 8.01 -15.85
CA ASP A 191 -2.87 9.09 -16.00
C ASP A 191 -3.13 9.82 -14.68
N GLU A 192 -3.24 9.09 -13.56
CA GLU A 192 -3.38 9.71 -12.23
C GLU A 192 -2.15 10.57 -11.89
N LEU A 193 -0.95 10.07 -12.15
CA LEU A 193 0.29 10.83 -11.92
C LEU A 193 0.37 12.06 -12.81
N LEU A 194 -0.04 11.95 -14.09
CA LEU A 194 -0.09 13.07 -15.02
C LEU A 194 -1.10 14.14 -14.58
N ASP A 195 -2.32 13.75 -14.20
CA ASP A 195 -3.35 14.69 -13.71
C ASP A 195 -2.83 15.48 -12.51
N ILE A 196 -2.16 14.82 -11.55
CA ILE A 196 -1.57 15.50 -10.39
C ILE A 196 -0.47 16.50 -10.80
N VAL A 197 0.39 16.16 -11.76
CA VAL A 197 1.41 17.08 -12.27
C VAL A 197 0.79 18.28 -12.96
N VAL A 198 -0.19 18.06 -13.83
CA VAL A 198 -0.92 19.13 -14.55
C VAL A 198 -1.59 20.06 -13.56
N ARG A 199 -2.37 19.51 -12.62
CA ARG A 199 -2.99 20.26 -11.53
C ARG A 199 -2.00 21.11 -10.74
N SER A 200 -0.85 20.52 -10.38
CA SER A 200 0.18 21.20 -9.61
C SER A 200 0.71 22.44 -10.33
N LYS A 201 0.94 22.35 -11.65
CA LYS A 201 1.38 23.47 -12.50
C LYS A 201 0.28 24.53 -12.68
N GLU A 202 -0.97 24.09 -12.82
CA GLU A 202 -2.14 24.97 -12.95
C GLU A 202 -2.55 25.64 -11.64
N GLY A 203 -2.03 25.18 -10.50
CA GLY A 203 -2.48 25.64 -9.18
C GLY A 203 -3.91 25.21 -8.83
N ARG A 204 -4.38 24.10 -9.39
CA ARG A 204 -5.74 23.58 -9.21
C ARG A 204 -5.73 22.29 -8.38
N PRO A 205 -5.85 22.35 -7.05
CA PRO A 205 -5.78 21.16 -6.20
C PRO A 205 -6.88 20.13 -6.56
N PRO A 206 -6.63 18.82 -6.35
CA PRO A 206 -7.72 17.84 -6.35
C PRO A 206 -8.63 18.07 -5.12
N LYS A 207 -9.90 17.66 -5.21
CA LYS A 207 -10.85 17.75 -4.09
C LYS A 207 -10.27 17.02 -2.87
N LEU A 208 -10.35 17.66 -1.70
CA LEU A 208 -9.88 17.07 -0.46
C LEU A 208 -10.70 15.81 -0.12
N ASP A 209 -10.00 14.73 0.17
CA ASP A 209 -10.59 13.45 0.56
C ASP A 209 -10.41 13.21 2.07
N LEU A 210 -11.51 13.29 2.82
CA LEU A 210 -11.53 13.07 4.26
C LEU A 210 -11.18 11.63 4.67
N GLU A 211 -11.38 10.62 3.80
CA GLU A 211 -10.98 9.24 4.10
C GLU A 211 -9.46 9.08 4.11
N LYS A 212 -8.74 9.88 3.31
CA LYS A 212 -7.28 9.87 3.22
C LYS A 212 -6.62 10.83 4.21
N TRP A 213 -7.40 11.61 4.97
CA TRP A 213 -6.89 12.65 5.85
C TRP A 213 -5.95 12.13 6.92
N THR A 214 -6.27 11.00 7.57
CA THR A 214 -5.52 10.48 8.73
C THR A 214 -4.03 10.34 8.46
N PHE A 215 -3.64 9.87 7.27
CA PHE A 215 -2.25 9.60 6.90
C PHE A 215 -1.63 10.67 6.00
N ASN A 216 -2.34 11.77 5.73
CA ASN A 216 -1.80 12.89 4.97
C ASN A 216 -0.72 13.61 5.79
N ASN A 217 0.47 13.79 5.20
CA ASN A 217 1.58 14.52 5.83
C ASN A 217 1.56 16.04 5.56
N PHE A 218 0.59 16.53 4.79
CA PHE A 218 0.45 17.93 4.36
C PHE A 218 -0.91 18.49 4.79
N LYS A 219 -1.37 18.15 5.99
CA LYS A 219 -2.65 18.58 6.55
C LYS A 219 -2.75 20.10 6.59
N THR A 220 -1.74 20.79 7.14
CA THR A 220 -1.80 22.26 7.25
C THR A 220 -1.91 22.91 5.87
N ALA A 221 -1.04 22.52 4.93
CA ALA A 221 -1.09 23.06 3.56
C ALA A 221 -2.44 22.79 2.87
N CYS A 222 -2.95 21.56 2.98
CA CYS A 222 -4.25 21.20 2.41
C CYS A 222 -5.43 21.93 3.06
N ALA A 223 -5.39 22.21 4.36
CA ALA A 223 -6.46 22.94 5.05
C ALA A 223 -6.45 24.42 4.63
N LEU A 224 -5.28 25.05 4.63
CA LEU A 224 -5.12 26.47 4.28
C LEU A 224 -5.35 26.76 2.80
N SER A 225 -5.31 25.74 1.93
CA SER A 225 -5.59 25.90 0.50
C SER A 225 -7.09 25.83 0.15
N LEU A 226 -7.97 25.52 1.11
CA LEU A 226 -9.40 25.38 0.84
C LEU A 226 -10.05 26.73 0.55
N SER A 227 -10.91 26.77 -0.47
CA SER A 227 -11.86 27.87 -0.63
C SER A 227 -13.00 27.75 0.39
N ALA A 228 -13.78 28.83 0.56
CA ALA A 228 -14.98 28.81 1.40
C ALA A 228 -15.99 27.77 0.90
N GLU A 229 -16.19 27.69 -0.42
CA GLU A 229 -17.10 26.73 -1.04
C GLU A 229 -16.65 25.28 -0.83
N GLU A 230 -15.33 25.03 -0.89
CA GLU A 230 -14.76 23.71 -0.61
C GLU A 230 -14.92 23.33 0.86
N TYR A 231 -14.69 24.27 1.78
CA TYR A 231 -14.92 24.06 3.21
C TYR A 231 -16.39 23.73 3.51
N ASP A 232 -17.33 24.50 2.96
CA ASP A 232 -18.77 24.27 3.13
C ASP A 232 -19.19 22.91 2.57
N GLU A 233 -18.57 22.47 1.47
CA GLU A 233 -18.80 21.15 0.90
C GLU A 233 -18.33 20.03 1.83
N LEU A 234 -17.18 20.19 2.50
CA LEU A 234 -16.71 19.24 3.50
C LEU A 234 -17.64 19.21 4.71
N GLU A 235 -18.14 20.36 5.15
CA GLU A 235 -19.11 20.45 6.26
C GLU A 235 -20.40 19.69 5.92
N ARG A 236 -20.97 19.93 4.72
CA ARG A 236 -22.14 19.20 4.22
C ARG A 236 -21.88 17.69 4.16
N GLN A 237 -20.70 17.29 3.67
CA GLN A 237 -20.30 15.89 3.62
C GLN A 237 -20.31 15.25 5.02
N VAL A 238 -19.72 15.91 6.02
CA VAL A 238 -19.70 15.42 7.41
C VAL A 238 -21.10 15.37 8.01
N ALA A 239 -21.95 16.37 7.74
CA ALA A 239 -23.33 16.39 8.21
C ALA A 239 -24.15 15.20 7.65
N MET A 240 -23.94 14.85 6.38
CA MET A 240 -24.54 13.66 5.77
C MET A 240 -24.00 12.36 6.40
N VAL A 241 -22.67 12.27 6.59
CA VAL A 241 -22.03 11.09 7.21
C VAL A 241 -22.54 10.85 8.64
N ARG A 242 -22.71 11.91 9.44
CA ARG A 242 -23.28 11.81 10.80
C ARG A 242 -24.64 11.09 10.81
N ARG A 243 -25.51 11.43 9.85
CA ARG A 243 -26.87 10.88 9.70
C ARG A 243 -26.93 9.53 8.97
N SER A 244 -25.82 9.10 8.38
CA SER A 244 -25.76 7.87 7.60
C SER A 244 -25.85 6.60 8.46
N ARG A 245 -26.05 5.45 7.81
CA ARG A 245 -25.97 4.11 8.43
C ARG A 245 -24.54 3.54 8.47
N MET A 246 -23.51 4.36 8.19
CA MET A 246 -22.13 3.90 8.21
C MET A 246 -21.71 3.42 9.61
N PRO A 247 -20.72 2.51 9.71
CA PRO A 247 -20.14 2.13 10.99
C PRO A 247 -19.60 3.35 11.76
N GLU A 248 -19.77 3.36 13.09
CA GLU A 248 -19.46 4.52 13.92
C GLU A 248 -17.99 4.93 13.88
N TRP A 249 -17.08 3.95 13.79
CA TRP A 249 -15.65 4.21 13.64
C TRP A 249 -15.35 4.96 12.33
N LYS A 250 -16.10 4.68 11.25
CA LYS A 250 -15.93 5.34 9.95
C LYS A 250 -16.45 6.77 10.04
N LYS A 251 -17.63 6.99 10.64
CA LYS A 251 -18.16 8.34 10.89
C LYS A 251 -17.19 9.19 11.70
N ARG A 252 -16.64 8.64 12.77
CA ARG A 252 -15.67 9.34 13.62
C ARG A 252 -14.40 9.74 12.86
N SER A 253 -13.97 8.95 11.87
CA SER A 253 -12.85 9.34 11.00
C SER A 253 -13.13 10.63 10.23
N TYR A 254 -14.32 10.77 9.63
CA TYR A 254 -14.71 11.99 8.91
C TYR A 254 -14.84 13.19 9.84
N ILE A 255 -15.50 13.00 10.99
CA ILE A 255 -15.72 14.05 11.98
C ILE A 255 -14.37 14.58 12.49
N ASN A 256 -13.49 13.68 12.94
CA ASN A 256 -12.16 14.07 13.43
C ASN A 256 -11.32 14.74 12.34
N ALA A 257 -11.47 14.34 11.08
CA ALA A 257 -10.76 14.97 9.97
C ALA A 257 -11.20 16.42 9.78
N PHE A 258 -12.50 16.67 9.75
CA PHE A 258 -13.05 18.01 9.63
C PHE A 258 -12.74 18.89 10.84
N GLU A 259 -12.89 18.37 12.06
CA GLU A 259 -12.51 19.10 13.29
C GLU A 259 -11.03 19.51 13.29
N GLN A 260 -10.13 18.66 12.77
CA GLN A 260 -8.72 19.03 12.59
C GLN A 260 -8.53 20.14 11.56
N ILE A 261 -9.27 20.10 10.45
CA ILE A 261 -9.22 21.15 9.41
C ILE A 261 -9.67 22.48 10.00
N THR A 262 -10.84 22.51 10.66
CA THR A 262 -11.36 23.71 11.33
C THR A 262 -10.36 24.23 12.36
N SER A 263 -9.79 23.36 13.20
CA SER A 263 -8.79 23.77 14.19
C SER A 263 -7.52 24.36 13.57
N ILE A 264 -7.12 23.94 12.37
CA ILE A 264 -5.97 24.53 11.65
C ILE A 264 -6.35 25.93 11.16
N LEU A 265 -7.52 26.08 10.55
CA LEU A 265 -8.00 27.36 10.04
C LEU A 265 -8.17 28.40 11.15
N ASP A 266 -8.78 28.00 12.27
CA ASP A 266 -9.00 28.88 13.43
C ASP A 266 -7.68 29.40 14.03
N LYS A 267 -6.62 28.56 14.02
CA LYS A 267 -5.30 28.95 14.52
C LYS A 267 -4.56 29.92 13.61
N GLU A 268 -4.79 29.85 12.30
CA GLU A 268 -4.18 30.77 11.34
C GLU A 268 -4.90 32.14 11.35
N ALA A 269 -6.19 32.16 11.70
CA ALA A 269 -6.98 33.38 11.80
C ALA A 269 -6.77 34.18 13.11
N ALA A 270 -6.17 33.56 14.13
CA ALA A 270 -5.95 34.12 15.46
C ALA A 270 -4.56 34.78 15.60
#